data_AF-A0A926DCS3-F1
#
_entry.id   AF-A0A926DCS3-F1
#
_cell.length_a   1.000
_cell.length_b   1.000
_cell.length_c   1.000
_cell.angle_alpha   90.00
_cell.angle_beta   90.00
_cell.angle_gamma   90.00
#
_symmetry.space_group_name_H-M   'P 1'
#
loop_
_entity.id
_entity.type
_entity.pdbx_description
1 polymer ?
#
loop_
_entity_poly.entity_id
_entity_poly.type
_entity_poly.pdbx_seq_one_letter_code
_entity_poly.pdbx_strand_id
1 'polypeptide(L)' 'MRYSYEYKKKCVELYRQGKWPETPDGVKEKRFHDSVRIWVRTEDACGPEALQHKNQNKVWTAEEKYELVAKVLA' A
#
# COMPACT_ATOMS: atom_id res chain seq x y z
N MET A 1 -5.68 -2.96 0.64
CA MET A 1 -4.78 -2.68 1.79
C MET A 1 -5.57 -1.95 2.87
N ARG A 2 -5.21 -2.11 4.16
CA ARG A 2 -5.98 -1.56 5.31
C ARG A 2 -5.95 -0.02 5.41
N TYR A 3 -4.97 0.63 4.78
CA TYR A 3 -4.80 2.08 4.76
C TYR A 3 -4.68 2.58 3.32
N SER A 4 -5.38 3.67 3.01
CA SER A 4 -5.28 4.35 1.71
C SER A 4 -3.91 5.03 1.55
N TYR A 5 -3.52 5.28 0.30
CA TYR A 5 -2.27 5.97 -0.01
C TYR A 5 -2.19 7.35 0.65
N GLU A 6 -3.25 8.15 0.55
CA GLU A 6 -3.31 9.48 1.16
C GLU A 6 -3.18 9.44 2.69
N TYR A 7 -3.79 8.44 3.33
CA TYR A 7 -3.67 8.28 4.78
C TYR A 7 -2.23 7.94 5.19
N LYS A 8 -1.57 7.03 4.48
CA LYS A 8 -0.15 6.70 4.73
C LYS A 8 0.73 7.94 4.56
N LYS A 9 0.51 8.73 3.51
CA LYS A 9 1.27 9.96 3.25
C LYS A 9 1.13 10.96 4.39
N LYS A 10 -0.10 11.24 4.84
CA LYS A 10 -0.35 12.09 6.02
C LYS A 10 0.35 11.58 7.28
N CYS A 11 0.36 10.26 7.51
CA CYS A 11 1.05 9.67 8.67
C CYS A 11 2.58 9.88 8.59
N VAL A 12 3.16 9.75 7.40
CA VAL A 12 4.59 9.99 7.17
C VAL A 12 4.93 11.47 7.35
N GLU A 13 4.09 12.39 6.87
CA GLU A 13 4.27 13.84 7.06
C GLU A 13 4.22 14.22 8.54
N LEU A 14 3.27 13.67 9.31
CA LEU A 14 3.18 13.89 10.77
C LEU A 14 4.41 13.36 11.49
N TYR A 15 4.90 12.18 11.11
CA TYR A 15 6.11 11.59 11.68
C TYR A 15 7.34 12.48 11.46
N ARG A 16 7.48 13.09 10.28
CA ARG A 16 8.55 14.07 9.98
C ARG A 16 8.46 15.34 10.83
N GLN A 17 7.26 15.74 11.24
CA GLN A 17 7.03 16.85 12.17
C GLN A 17 7.26 16.45 13.65
N GLY A 18 7.62 15.20 13.93
CA GLY A 18 7.79 14.67 15.28
C GLY A 18 6.48 14.36 16.00
N LYS A 19 5.35 14.33 15.28
CA LYS A 19 4.02 14.03 15.82
C LYS A 19 3.58 12.62 15.42
N TRP A 20 2.93 11.92 16.34
CA TRP A 20 2.32 10.62 16.03
C TRP A 20 0.86 10.82 15.59
N PRO A 21 0.45 10.22 14.45
CA PRO A 21 -0.96 10.20 14.07
C PRO A 21 -1.78 9.45 15.13
N GLU A 22 -3.05 9.83 15.27
CA GLU A 22 -3.97 9.13 16.18
C GLU A 22 -4.10 7.66 15.76
N THR A 23 -3.97 6.77 16.74
CA THR A 23 -4.07 5.33 16.49
C THR A 23 -5.53 4.99 16.17
N PRO A 24 -5.81 4.39 15.00
CA PRO A 24 -7.17 4.02 14.64
C PRO A 24 -7.72 2.92 15.56
N ASP A 25 -9.03 2.99 15.83
CA ASP A 25 -9.72 2.08 16.74
C ASP A 25 -9.57 0.61 16.31
N GLY A 26 -9.32 -0.27 17.28
CA GLY A 26 -9.07 -1.69 17.04
C GLY A 26 -7.65 -2.05 16.53
N VAL A 27 -6.68 -1.12 16.58
CA VAL A 27 -5.26 -1.41 16.33
C VAL A 27 -4.42 -1.09 17.57
N LYS A 28 -3.48 -1.99 17.92
CA LYS A 28 -2.51 -1.71 18.99
C LYS A 28 -1.58 -0.59 18.54
N GLU A 29 -1.44 0.46 19.35
CA GLU A 29 -0.58 1.63 19.08
C GLU A 29 0.83 1.24 18.61
N LYS A 30 1.48 0.30 19.32
CA LYS A 30 2.81 -0.20 18.92
C LYS A 30 2.85 -0.70 17.47
N ARG A 31 1.87 -1.50 17.05
CA ARG A 31 1.80 -2.03 15.68
C ARG A 31 1.54 -0.93 14.65
N PHE A 32 0.77 0.07 15.04
CA PHE A 32 0.52 1.23 14.19
C PHE A 32 1.79 2.06 14.00
N HIS A 33 2.50 2.37 15.09
CA HIS A 33 3.77 3.09 15.04
C HIS A 33 4.84 2.35 14.24
N ASP A 34 4.93 1.02 14.38
CA ASP A 34 5.82 0.20 13.56
C ASP A 34 5.45 0.29 12.07
N SER A 35 4.16 0.32 11.72
CA SER A 35 3.69 0.49 10.34
C SER A 35 4.07 1.86 9.76
N VAL A 36 3.93 2.94 10.54
CA VAL A 36 4.34 4.28 10.13
C VAL A 36 5.84 4.35 9.86
N ARG A 37 6.67 3.74 10.72
CA ARG A 37 8.13 3.66 10.50
C ARG A 37 8.50 2.92 9.22
N ILE A 38 7.77 1.85 8.91
CA ILE A 38 7.96 1.12 7.64
C ILE A 38 7.66 2.05 6.46
N TRP A 39 6.54 2.78 6.50
CA TRP A 39 6.20 3.70 5.41
C TRP A 39 7.23 4.81 5.23
N VAL A 40 7.73 5.39 6.31
CA VAL A 40 8.80 6.40 6.26
C VAL A 40 10.05 5.83 5.58
N ARG A 41 10.48 4.62 5.98
CA ARG A 41 11.64 3.94 5.36
C ARG A 41 11.42 3.60 3.89
N THR A 42 10.21 3.19 3.52
CA THR A 42 9.86 2.90 2.13
C THR A 42 9.86 4.16 1.27
N GLU A 43 9.33 5.26 1.78
CA GLU A 43 9.33 6.55 1.09
C GLU A 43 10.74 7.12 0.94
N ASP A 44 11.59 6.97 1.96
CA ASP A 44 12.99 7.40 1.92
C ASP A 44 13.82 6.62 0.88
N ALA A 45 13.61 5.30 0.80
CA ALA A 45 14.38 4.44 -0.11
C ALA A 45 13.90 4.49 -1.57
N CYS A 46 12.59 4.65 -1.82
CA CYS A 46 12.00 4.45 -3.15
C CYS A 46 11.07 5.59 -3.60
N GLY A 47 10.95 6.66 -2.80
CA GLY A 47 10.07 7.80 -3.08
C GLY A 47 8.62 7.59 -2.65
N PRO A 48 7.80 8.65 -2.71
CA PRO A 48 6.40 8.63 -2.23
C PRO A 48 5.53 7.64 -3.01
N GLU A 49 5.77 7.45 -4.30
CA GLU A 49 5.03 6.50 -5.14
C GLU A 49 5.16 5.04 -4.67
N ALA A 50 6.21 4.70 -3.91
CA ALA A 50 6.39 3.37 -3.35
C ALA A 50 5.34 3.01 -2.28
N LEU A 51 4.70 4.01 -1.65
CA LEU A 51 3.59 3.77 -0.73
C LEU A 51 2.28 3.46 -1.47
N GLN A 52 2.20 3.82 -2.74
CA GLN A 52 1.05 3.53 -3.58
C GLN A 52 1.07 2.04 -3.92
N HIS A 53 -0.03 1.38 -3.61
CA HIS A 53 -0.20 -0.01 -4.00
C HIS A 53 -0.27 -0.07 -5.53
N LYS A 54 0.69 -0.73 -6.18
CA LYS A 54 0.57 -1.09 -7.58
C LYS A 54 -0.55 -2.13 -7.69
N ASN A 55 -1.61 -1.83 -8.45
CA ASN A 55 -2.61 -2.82 -8.79
C ASN A 55 -1.93 -3.90 -9.64
N GLN A 56 -1.48 -4.97 -8.99
CA GLN A 56 -0.85 -6.12 -9.67
C GLN A 56 -1.89 -6.96 -10.43
N ASN A 57 -3.18 -6.71 -10.18
CA ASN A 57 -4.24 -7.34 -10.93
C ASN A 57 -4.39 -6.63 -12.27
N LYS A 58 -3.82 -7.24 -13.33
CA LYS A 58 -4.28 -6.97 -14.69
C LYS A 58 -5.79 -7.26 -14.72
N VAL A 59 -6.59 -6.26 -15.09
CA VAL A 59 -8.01 -6.47 -15.35
C VAL A 59 -8.10 -7.18 -16.69
N TRP A 60 -8.19 -8.51 -16.64
CA TRP A 60 -8.30 -9.34 -17.84
C TRP A 60 -9.71 -9.23 -18.42
N THR A 61 -9.81 -8.93 -19.72
CA THR A 61 -11.07 -9.05 -20.45
C THR A 61 -11.46 -10.53 -20.62
N ALA A 62 -12.74 -10.79 -20.93
CA ALA A 62 -13.21 -12.16 -21.16
C ALA A 62 -12.45 -12.84 -22.31
N GLU A 63 -12.11 -12.08 -23.36
CA GLU A 63 -11.35 -12.54 -24.53
C GLU A 63 -9.91 -12.91 -24.15
N GLU A 64 -9.20 -12.06 -23.40
CA GLU A 64 -7.82 -12.36 -22.99
C GLU A 64 -7.75 -13.57 -22.04
N LYS A 65 -8.76 -13.76 -21.18
CA LYS A 65 -8.87 -14.98 -20.35
C LYS A 65 -9.10 -16.22 -21.23
N TYR A 66 -9.95 -16.12 -22.24
CA TYR A 66 -10.25 -17.22 -23.15
C TYR A 66 -9.02 -17.62 -23.96
N GLU A 67 -8.25 -16.66 -24.50
CA GLU A 67 -7.00 -16.95 -25.22
C GLU A 67 -5.96 -17.68 -24.34
N LEU A 68 -5.86 -17.30 -23.06
CA LEU A 68 -4.96 -17.99 -22.12
C LEU A 68 -5.39 -19.43 -21.89
N VAL A 69 -6.69 -19.68 -21.71
CA VAL A 69 -7.23 -21.04 -21.53
C VAL A 69 -7.05 -21.87 -22.80
N ALA A 70 -7.29 -21.29 -23.98
CA ALA A 70 -7.10 -21.96 -25.26
C ALA A 70 -5.65 -22.39 -25.51
N LYS A 71 -4.66 -21.57 -25.11
CA LYS A 71 -3.23 -21.91 -25.22
C LYS A 71 -2.79 -23.09 -24.34
N VAL A 72 -3.52 -23.38 -23.25
CA VAL A 72 -3.21 -24.50 -22.34
C VAL A 72 -3.89 -25.80 -22.78
N LEU A 73 -5.02 -25.68 -23.51
CA LEU A 73 -5.80 -26.82 -24.00
C LEU A 73 -5.38 -27.30 -25.40
N ALA A 74 -4.40 -26.64 -26.03
CA ALA A 74 -3.80 -27.03 -27.31
C ALA A 74 -2.56 -27.90 -27.08
#